data_AF-A0A968IYX2-F1
#
_entry.id   AF-A0A968IYX2-F1
#
_cell.length_a   1.000
_cell.length_b   1.000
_cell.length_c   1.000
_cell.angle_alpha   90.00
_cell.angle_beta   90.00
_cell.angle_gamma   90.00
#
_symmetry.space_group_name_H-M   'P 1'
#
loop_
_entity.id
_entity.type
_entity.pdbx_description
1 polymer ?
#
loop_
_entity_poly.entity_id
_entity_poly.type
_entity_poly.pdbx_seq_one_letter_code
_entity_poly.pdbx_strand_id
1 'polypeptide(L)'
;MIQTRDRAKAEATIAKLDTFAKNNGATVKTKEVGGQKITEWSPPGAPIPVVSHGWIQNDTWFVTAEPLAETLAKKPSNPLGSSATFKALTGPLGKADGGYFFVDMPKAWGLLSKSMGANVPAQDRAQLETVIGSIRGVAATASQPAKHINRIEVLLALQTAPKP
;
A
#
# COMPACT_ATOMS: atom_id res chain seq x y z
N MET A 1 4.82 -6.25 3.43
CA MET A 1 4.59 -7.69 3.24
C MET A 1 5.94 -8.38 3.20
N ILE A 2 6.03 -9.59 3.73
CA ILE A 2 7.28 -10.34 3.88
C ILE A 2 7.02 -11.78 3.46
N GLN A 3 7.85 -12.30 2.55
CA GLN A 3 7.78 -13.69 2.08
C GLN A 3 8.68 -14.59 2.92
N THR A 4 8.23 -15.82 3.16
CA THR A 4 9.02 -16.86 3.83
C THR A 4 9.03 -18.15 3.02
N ARG A 5 10.14 -18.88 3.09
CA ARG A 5 10.24 -20.26 2.58
C ARG A 5 9.97 -21.30 3.67
N ASP A 6 9.91 -20.87 4.93
CA ASP A 6 9.68 -21.70 6.11
C ASP A 6 8.58 -21.07 6.94
N ARG A 7 7.34 -21.50 6.66
CA ARG A 7 6.14 -21.01 7.34
C ARG A 7 6.22 -21.25 8.84
N ALA A 8 6.60 -22.45 9.25
CA ALA A 8 6.61 -22.84 10.66
C ALA A 8 7.57 -21.98 11.48
N LYS A 9 8.79 -21.71 10.96
CA LYS A 9 9.71 -20.80 11.64
C LYS A 9 9.22 -19.36 11.66
N ALA A 10 8.57 -18.89 10.58
CA ALA A 10 7.99 -17.56 10.56
C ALA A 10 6.87 -17.42 11.61
N GLU A 11 5.96 -18.40 11.71
CA GLU A 11 4.89 -18.42 12.71
C GLU A 11 5.44 -18.46 14.14
N ALA A 12 6.47 -19.27 14.41
CA ALA A 12 7.15 -19.28 15.70
C ALA A 12 7.82 -17.93 16.04
N THR A 13 8.34 -17.22 15.03
CA THR A 13 8.94 -15.89 15.20
C THR A 13 7.86 -14.83 15.46
N ILE A 14 6.77 -14.86 14.70
CA ILE A 14 5.63 -13.94 14.87
C ILE A 14 4.98 -14.13 16.25
N ALA A 15 4.82 -15.37 16.72
CA ALA A 15 4.30 -15.64 18.06
C ALA A 15 5.18 -15.06 19.18
N LYS A 16 6.51 -15.01 18.98
CA LYS A 16 7.41 -14.31 19.91
C LYS A 16 7.20 -12.80 19.88
N LEU A 17 6.93 -12.21 18.72
CA LEU A 17 6.58 -10.79 18.60
C LEU A 17 5.25 -10.48 19.29
N ASP A 18 4.24 -11.33 19.14
CA ASP A 18 2.96 -11.21 19.85
C ASP A 18 3.15 -11.27 21.37
N THR A 19 3.98 -12.21 21.83
CA THR A 19 4.32 -12.34 23.26
C THR A 19 5.07 -11.11 23.75
N PHE A 20 6.03 -10.59 22.97
CA PHE A 20 6.75 -9.37 23.29
C PHE A 20 5.80 -8.16 23.39
N ALA A 21 4.91 -7.97 22.42
CA ALA A 21 3.93 -6.88 22.44
C ALA A 21 3.05 -6.96 23.69
N LYS A 22 2.52 -8.16 24.00
CA LYS A 22 1.70 -8.41 25.19
C LYS A 22 2.45 -8.10 26.49
N ASN A 23 3.71 -8.53 26.59
CA ASN A 23 4.55 -8.29 27.77
C ASN A 23 4.90 -6.81 27.95
N ASN A 24 4.86 -6.02 26.88
CA ASN A 24 5.06 -4.56 26.90
C ASN A 24 3.74 -3.78 27.00
N GLY A 25 2.67 -4.41 27.48
CA GLY A 25 1.40 -3.76 27.79
C GLY A 25 0.43 -3.63 26.62
N ALA A 26 0.78 -4.10 25.41
CA ALA A 26 -0.18 -4.12 24.32
C ALA A 26 -1.27 -5.17 24.57
N THR A 27 -2.51 -4.84 24.25
CA THR A 27 -3.57 -5.82 24.10
C THR A 27 -3.41 -6.51 22.75
N VAL A 28 -3.26 -7.83 22.76
CA VAL A 28 -3.14 -8.66 21.56
C VAL A 28 -4.43 -9.44 21.37
N LYS A 29 -5.12 -9.23 20.24
CA LYS A 29 -6.36 -9.92 19.90
C LYS A 29 -6.27 -10.50 18.50
N THR A 30 -6.86 -11.67 18.30
CA THR A 30 -6.98 -12.28 16.97
C THR A 30 -8.43 -12.31 16.57
N LYS A 31 -8.73 -11.90 15.33
CA LYS A 31 -10.05 -11.96 14.71
C LYS A 31 -9.97 -12.66 13.36
N GLU A 32 -11.09 -13.20 12.90
CA GLU A 32 -11.20 -13.75 11.55
C GLU A 32 -11.84 -12.73 10.60
N VAL A 33 -11.20 -12.53 9.45
CA VAL A 33 -11.69 -11.64 8.38
C VAL A 33 -11.51 -12.35 7.05
N GLY A 34 -12.61 -12.59 6.34
CA GLY A 34 -12.57 -13.25 5.03
C GLY A 34 -11.93 -14.65 5.06
N GLY A 35 -12.06 -15.39 6.18
CA GLY A 35 -11.44 -16.70 6.38
C GLY A 35 -9.95 -16.67 6.75
N GLN A 36 -9.37 -15.49 6.98
CA GLN A 36 -7.99 -15.34 7.45
C GLN A 36 -7.95 -14.85 8.90
N LYS A 37 -6.98 -15.36 9.66
CA LYS A 37 -6.69 -14.87 11.02
C LYS A 37 -5.84 -13.60 10.93
N ILE A 38 -6.35 -12.52 11.50
CA ILE A 38 -5.63 -11.25 11.69
C ILE A 38 -5.40 -11.07 13.19
N THR A 39 -4.15 -10.79 13.57
CA THR A 39 -3.78 -10.41 14.93
C THR A 39 -3.55 -8.91 15.00
N GLU A 40 -4.14 -8.27 16.01
CA GLU A 40 -4.15 -6.83 16.24
C GLU A 40 -3.44 -6.51 17.55
N TRP A 41 -2.63 -5.47 17.55
CA TRP A 41 -1.94 -4.92 18.70
C TRP A 41 -2.48 -3.53 19.02
N SER A 42 -3.03 -3.38 20.22
CA SER A 42 -3.53 -2.10 20.74
C SER A 42 -2.69 -1.64 21.93
N PRO A 43 -2.13 -0.41 21.91
CA PRO A 43 -1.52 0.17 23.11
C PRO A 43 -2.53 0.27 24.27
N PRO A 44 -2.06 0.32 25.53
CA PRO A 44 -2.94 0.59 26.67
C PRO A 44 -3.77 1.86 26.45
N GLY A 45 -5.09 1.78 26.66
CA GLY A 45 -6.00 2.93 26.55
C GLY A 45 -6.31 3.39 25.12
N ALA A 46 -5.76 2.75 24.09
CA ALA A 46 -6.07 3.09 22.70
C ALA A 46 -7.48 2.61 22.33
N PRO A 47 -8.32 3.46 21.69
CA PRO A 47 -9.67 3.07 21.27
C PRO A 47 -9.69 2.12 20.07
N ILE A 48 -8.58 2.06 19.31
CA ILE A 48 -8.40 1.17 18.15
C ILE A 48 -7.00 0.54 18.15
N PRO A 49 -6.82 -0.65 17.54
CA PRO A 49 -5.51 -1.19 17.25
C PRO A 49 -4.70 -0.24 16.36
N VAL A 50 -3.38 -0.22 16.59
CA VAL A 50 -2.45 0.61 15.81
C VAL A 50 -1.71 -0.24 14.78
N VAL A 51 -1.50 -1.52 15.09
CA VAL A 51 -0.80 -2.46 14.22
C VAL A 51 -1.61 -3.73 14.09
N SER A 52 -1.72 -4.21 12.87
CA SER A 52 -2.42 -5.45 12.53
C SER A 52 -1.56 -6.26 11.59
N HIS A 53 -1.50 -7.58 11.81
CA HIS A 53 -0.70 -8.49 11.01
C HIS A 53 -1.42 -9.81 10.78
N GLY A 54 -1.01 -10.52 9.72
CA GLY A 54 -1.67 -11.74 9.32
C GLY A 54 -1.07 -12.31 8.03
N TRP A 55 -1.66 -13.39 7.54
CA TRP A 55 -1.16 -14.10 6.38
C TRP A 55 -2.08 -13.95 5.19
N ILE A 56 -1.63 -13.22 4.16
CA ILE A 56 -2.43 -13.00 2.95
C ILE A 56 -2.41 -14.22 2.01
N GLN A 57 -1.32 -15.00 2.05
CA GLN A 57 -1.10 -16.24 1.30
C GLN A 57 -0.35 -17.25 2.18
N ASN A 58 -0.11 -18.46 1.67
CA ASN A 58 0.59 -19.50 2.41
C ASN A 58 2.03 -19.12 2.75
N ASP A 59 2.70 -18.30 1.95
CA ASP A 59 4.11 -17.93 2.13
C ASP A 59 4.33 -16.45 2.43
N THR A 60 3.25 -15.65 2.51
CA THR A 60 3.33 -14.19 2.57
C THR A 60 2.61 -13.63 3.78
N TRP A 61 3.39 -13.04 4.69
CA TRP A 61 2.92 -12.34 5.88
C TRP A 61 2.78 -10.84 5.61
N PHE A 62 1.79 -10.19 6.19
CA PHE A 62 1.62 -8.75 6.14
C PHE A 62 1.59 -8.16 7.54
N VAL A 63 2.01 -6.92 7.64
CA VAL A 63 1.85 -6.04 8.81
C VAL A 63 1.45 -4.67 8.28
N THR A 64 0.51 -4.02 8.93
CA THR A 64 -0.04 -2.72 8.53
C THR A 64 -0.58 -1.96 9.73
N ALA A 65 -0.81 -0.66 9.56
CA ALA A 65 -1.69 0.09 10.45
C ALA A 65 -3.16 -0.08 10.04
N GLU A 66 -4.08 0.09 11.00
CA GLU A 66 -5.51 0.22 10.73
C GLU A 66 -5.82 1.50 9.92
N PRO A 67 -6.89 1.54 9.10
CA PRO A 67 -7.92 0.51 8.91
C PRO A 67 -7.61 -0.51 7.79
N LEU A 68 -6.35 -0.63 7.38
CA LEU A 68 -6.00 -1.34 6.14
C LEU A 68 -6.05 -2.87 6.28
N ALA A 69 -6.03 -3.42 7.49
CA ALA A 69 -5.90 -4.86 7.72
C ALA A 69 -7.02 -5.66 7.07
N GLU A 70 -8.28 -5.21 7.23
CA GLU A 70 -9.42 -5.90 6.63
C GLU A 70 -9.42 -5.84 5.11
N THR A 71 -8.93 -4.73 4.55
CA THR A 71 -8.80 -4.57 3.10
C THR A 71 -7.73 -5.51 2.54
N LEU A 72 -6.63 -5.70 3.27
CA LEU A 72 -5.54 -6.60 2.88
C LEU A 72 -5.90 -8.09 3.04
N ALA A 73 -6.67 -8.45 4.05
CA ALA A 73 -7.08 -9.85 4.28
C ALA A 73 -8.13 -10.34 3.28
N LYS A 74 -8.93 -9.43 2.71
CA LYS A 74 -9.91 -9.77 1.69
C LYS A 74 -9.21 -9.87 0.33
N LYS A 75 -9.48 -10.96 -0.40
CA LYS A 75 -9.03 -11.08 -1.79
C LYS A 75 -9.60 -9.91 -2.60
N PRO A 76 -8.77 -9.11 -3.29
CA PRO A 76 -9.28 -7.97 -4.05
C PRO A 76 -10.12 -8.47 -5.22
N SER A 77 -11.31 -7.89 -5.40
CA SER A 77 -12.17 -8.16 -6.55
C SER A 77 -11.51 -7.75 -7.88
N ASN A 78 -10.71 -6.68 -7.83
CA ASN A 78 -9.95 -6.15 -8.96
C ASN A 78 -8.46 -6.12 -8.60
N PRO A 79 -7.69 -7.19 -8.89
CA PRO A 79 -6.25 -7.19 -8.64
C PRO A 79 -5.55 -6.10 -9.47
N LEU A 80 -4.47 -5.52 -8.96
CA LEU A 80 -3.76 -4.42 -9.63
C LEU A 80 -3.31 -4.81 -11.07
N GLY A 81 -2.91 -6.06 -11.26
CA GLY A 81 -2.54 -6.60 -12.56
C GLY A 81 -3.67 -6.66 -13.60
N SER A 82 -4.94 -6.47 -13.23
CA SER A 82 -6.05 -6.33 -14.18
C SER A 82 -6.35 -4.87 -14.56
N SER A 83 -5.81 -3.88 -13.82
CA SER A 83 -6.03 -2.47 -14.08
C SER A 83 -5.43 -2.03 -15.42
N ALA A 84 -6.27 -1.50 -16.31
CA ALA A 84 -5.83 -0.95 -17.60
C ALA A 84 -4.85 0.22 -17.41
N THR A 85 -5.09 1.10 -16.43
CA THR A 85 -4.20 2.22 -16.11
C THR A 85 -2.85 1.74 -15.59
N PHE A 86 -2.82 0.69 -14.75
CA PHE A 86 -1.57 0.10 -14.29
C PHE A 86 -0.75 -0.47 -15.46
N LYS A 87 -1.38 -1.27 -16.32
CA LYS A 87 -0.72 -1.84 -17.51
C LYS A 87 -0.21 -0.77 -18.47
N ALA A 88 -1.01 0.26 -18.73
CA ALA A 88 -0.63 1.34 -19.64
C ALA A 88 0.57 2.16 -19.12
N LEU A 89 0.65 2.36 -17.80
CA LEU A 89 1.70 3.16 -17.17
C LEU A 89 2.98 2.38 -16.87
N THR A 90 2.87 1.08 -16.57
CA THR A 90 4.04 0.24 -16.25
C THR A 90 4.56 -0.56 -17.44
N GLY A 91 3.73 -0.85 -18.44
CA GLY A 91 4.12 -1.60 -19.63
C GLY A 91 5.26 -0.99 -20.45
N PRO A 92 5.32 0.34 -20.63
CA PRO A 92 6.44 0.99 -21.32
C PRO A 92 7.73 1.07 -20.50
N LEU A 93 7.68 0.86 -19.18
CA LEU A 93 8.86 0.89 -18.33
C LEU A 93 9.70 -0.37 -18.57
N GLY A 94 11.02 -0.25 -18.46
CA GLY A 94 11.93 -1.37 -18.58
C GLY A 94 11.73 -2.41 -17.48
N LYS A 95 12.43 -3.55 -17.61
CA LYS A 95 12.38 -4.61 -16.61
C LYS A 95 12.84 -4.07 -15.25
N ALA A 96 11.92 -4.11 -14.29
CA ALA A 96 12.19 -3.72 -12.92
C ALA A 96 12.96 -4.81 -12.16
N ASP A 97 14.17 -4.51 -11.69
CA ASP A 97 14.90 -5.42 -10.81
C ASP A 97 14.34 -5.37 -9.36
N GLY A 98 13.79 -4.21 -8.97
CA GLY A 98 13.19 -3.97 -7.64
C GLY A 98 11.67 -3.78 -7.63
N GLY A 99 10.99 -3.92 -8.78
CA GLY A 99 9.57 -3.69 -8.96
C GLY A 99 9.18 -2.29 -9.46
N TYR A 100 7.88 -2.04 -9.55
CA TYR A 100 7.32 -0.79 -10.04
C TYR A 100 6.71 0.03 -8.90
N PHE A 101 6.98 1.32 -8.90
CA PHE A 101 6.19 2.31 -8.20
C PHE A 101 5.04 2.75 -9.10
N PHE A 102 3.83 2.84 -8.56
CA PHE A 102 2.65 3.22 -9.33
C PHE A 102 1.67 3.99 -8.45
N VAL A 103 1.12 5.08 -8.99
CA VAL A 103 0.04 5.82 -8.36
C VAL A 103 -1.04 6.19 -9.39
N ASP A 104 -2.27 5.78 -9.09
CA ASP A 104 -3.49 6.17 -9.79
C ASP A 104 -3.97 7.51 -9.21
N MET A 105 -3.73 8.61 -9.93
CA MET A 105 -3.93 9.97 -9.41
C MET A 105 -5.37 10.29 -9.03
N PRO A 106 -6.38 9.98 -9.86
CA PRO A 106 -7.78 10.17 -9.48
C PRO A 106 -8.14 9.45 -8.16
N LYS A 107 -7.68 8.21 -7.97
CA LYS A 107 -7.96 7.46 -6.74
C LYS A 107 -7.20 8.01 -5.54
N ALA A 108 -5.91 8.31 -5.70
CA ALA A 108 -5.10 8.88 -4.63
C ALA A 108 -5.65 10.24 -4.18
N TRP A 109 -6.03 11.10 -5.14
CA TRP A 109 -6.65 12.39 -4.85
C TRP A 109 -7.98 12.24 -4.12
N GLY A 110 -8.83 11.29 -4.52
CA GLY A 110 -10.08 10.98 -3.82
C GLY A 110 -9.90 10.55 -2.36
N LEU A 111 -8.73 10.03 -1.99
CA LEU A 111 -8.36 9.74 -0.60
C LEU A 111 -7.77 10.97 0.10
N LEU A 112 -6.78 11.63 -0.51
CA LEU A 112 -6.06 12.75 0.07
C LEU A 112 -6.92 14.01 0.27
N SER A 113 -7.82 14.30 -0.67
CA SER A 113 -8.72 15.46 -0.61
C SER A 113 -9.61 15.44 0.64
N LYS A 114 -9.94 14.25 1.17
CA LYS A 114 -10.75 14.09 2.38
C LYS A 114 -10.00 14.50 3.66
N SER A 115 -8.68 14.34 3.69
CA SER A 115 -7.85 14.68 4.86
C SER A 115 -7.27 16.10 4.81
N MET A 116 -7.19 16.74 3.65
CA MET A 116 -6.58 18.08 3.51
C MET A 116 -7.47 19.25 3.94
N GLY A 117 -8.76 19.03 4.15
CA GLY A 117 -9.78 20.09 4.17
C GLY A 117 -9.67 21.19 5.24
N ALA A 118 -8.85 21.04 6.28
CA ALA A 118 -8.77 22.02 7.37
C ALA A 118 -7.52 22.93 7.33
N ASN A 119 -6.42 22.51 6.70
CA ASN A 119 -5.11 23.15 6.87
C ASN A 119 -4.54 23.81 5.59
N VAL A 120 -5.26 23.75 4.47
CA VAL A 120 -4.81 24.31 3.18
C VAL A 120 -5.71 25.49 2.80
N PRO A 121 -5.17 26.70 2.56
CA PRO A 121 -5.94 27.83 2.06
C PRO A 121 -6.70 27.49 0.78
N ALA A 122 -7.91 28.05 0.62
CA ALA A 122 -8.79 27.71 -0.50
C ALA A 122 -8.17 27.98 -1.89
N GLN A 123 -7.35 29.02 -2.01
CA GLN A 123 -6.66 29.38 -3.25
C GLN A 123 -5.58 28.36 -3.64
N ASP A 124 -4.78 27.89 -2.67
CA ASP A 124 -3.76 26.87 -2.89
C ASP A 124 -4.41 25.52 -3.22
N ARG A 125 -5.55 25.23 -2.59
CA ARG A 125 -6.33 24.02 -2.88
C ARG A 125 -6.83 23.97 -4.32
N ALA A 126 -7.36 25.07 -4.85
CA ALA A 126 -7.87 25.11 -6.23
C ALA A 126 -6.75 24.89 -7.28
N GLN A 127 -5.57 25.49 -7.04
CA GLN A 127 -4.41 25.27 -7.90
C GLN A 127 -3.91 23.82 -7.83
N LEU A 128 -3.84 23.26 -6.62
CA LEU A 128 -3.46 21.87 -6.39
C LEU A 128 -4.44 20.88 -7.04
N GLU A 129 -5.74 21.13 -6.93
CA GLU A 129 -6.81 20.36 -7.59
C GLU A 129 -6.65 20.37 -9.11
N THR A 130 -6.30 21.53 -9.68
CA THR A 130 -6.09 21.68 -11.13
C THR A 130 -4.87 20.88 -11.58
N VAL A 131 -3.73 21.03 -10.89
CA VAL A 131 -2.49 20.34 -11.24
C VAL A 131 -2.64 18.83 -11.07
N ILE A 132 -3.10 18.36 -9.92
CA ILE A 132 -3.28 16.92 -9.66
C ILE A 132 -4.38 16.33 -10.54
N GLY A 133 -5.47 17.07 -10.76
CA GLY A 133 -6.56 16.67 -11.64
C GLY A 133 -6.12 16.47 -13.08
N SER A 134 -5.09 17.19 -13.54
CA SER A 134 -4.51 17.02 -14.88
C SER A 134 -3.67 15.76 -15.05
N ILE A 135 -3.29 15.09 -13.96
CA ILE A 135 -2.46 13.89 -13.98
C ILE A 135 -3.37 12.66 -13.90
N ARG A 136 -3.23 11.75 -14.87
CA ARG A 136 -3.91 10.45 -14.86
C ARG A 136 -3.19 9.46 -13.94
N GLY A 137 -1.87 9.46 -13.94
CA GLY A 137 -1.09 8.62 -13.04
C GLY A 137 0.41 8.76 -13.24
N VAL A 138 1.14 8.22 -12.28
CA VAL A 138 2.60 8.20 -12.25
C VAL A 138 3.05 6.76 -12.11
N ALA A 139 4.04 6.35 -12.88
CA ALA A 139 4.75 5.10 -12.65
C ALA A 139 6.26 5.33 -12.70
N ALA A 140 7.00 4.56 -11.93
CA ALA A 140 8.45 4.58 -11.98
C ALA A 140 9.01 3.19 -11.75
N THR A 141 10.22 2.96 -12.25
CA THR A 141 11.02 1.79 -11.90
C THR A 141 12.47 2.16 -11.74
N ALA A 142 13.18 1.36 -10.94
CA ALA A 142 14.61 1.38 -10.84
C ALA A 142 15.16 0.01 -11.27
N SER A 143 16.19 0.05 -12.10
CA SER A 143 16.93 -1.14 -12.55
C SER A 143 18.43 -0.87 -12.48
N GLN A 144 19.21 -1.95 -12.46
CA GLN A 144 20.66 -1.89 -12.49
C GLN A 144 21.17 -2.65 -13.72
N PRO A 145 21.14 -2.04 -14.92
CA PRO A 145 21.55 -2.72 -16.15
C PRO A 145 23.03 -3.17 -16.14
N ALA A 146 23.88 -2.55 -15.32
CA ALA A 146 25.24 -2.99 -15.04
C ALA A 146 25.63 -2.65 -13.60
N LYS A 147 26.61 -3.34 -13.01
CA LYS A 147 27.02 -3.21 -11.58
C LYS A 147 27.24 -1.78 -11.06
N HIS A 148 27.49 -0.81 -11.92
CA HIS A 148 27.76 0.59 -11.57
C HIS A 148 26.80 1.58 -12.24
N ILE A 149 25.76 1.10 -12.94
CA ILE A 149 24.77 1.93 -13.62
C ILE A 149 23.42 1.66 -12.99
N ASN A 150 22.89 2.67 -12.30
CA ASN A 150 21.49 2.67 -11.87
C ASN A 150 20.67 3.45 -12.90
N ARG A 151 19.57 2.85 -13.34
CA ARG A 151 18.62 3.48 -14.25
C ARG A 151 17.31 3.70 -13.52
N ILE A 152 16.81 4.93 -13.57
CA ILE A 152 15.48 5.28 -13.10
C ILE A 152 14.66 5.71 -14.31
N GLU A 153 13.51 5.08 -14.50
CA GLU A 153 12.55 5.45 -15.53
C GLU A 153 11.28 5.94 -14.83
N VAL A 154 10.78 7.12 -15.22
CA VAL A 154 9.57 7.72 -14.67
C VAL A 154 8.65 8.06 -15.84
N LEU A 155 7.39 7.64 -15.73
CA LEU A 155 6.33 7.94 -16.67
C LEU A 155 5.24 8.73 -15.94
N LEU A 156 4.96 9.93 -16.45
CA LEU A 156 3.85 10.77 -16.04
C LEU A 156 2.79 10.78 -17.16
N ALA A 157 1.61 10.23 -16.91
CA ALA A 157 0.49 10.33 -17.86
C ALA A 157 -0.45 11.46 -17.46
N LEU A 158 -0.79 12.29 -18.44
CA LEU A 158 -1.77 13.36 -18.28
C LEU A 158 -3.18 12.87 -18.66
N GLN A 159 -4.20 13.54 -18.13
CA GLN A 159 -5.58 13.38 -18.59
C GLN A 159 -5.69 13.85 -20.04
N THR A 160 -6.60 13.25 -20.80
CA THR A 160 -6.98 13.77 -22.10
C THR A 160 -7.77 15.07 -21.92
N ALA A 161 -7.48 16.08 -22.73
CA ALA A 161 -8.31 17.28 -22.78
C ALA A 161 -9.77 16.91 -23.11
N PRO A 162 -10.77 17.62 -22.57
CA PRO A 162 -12.15 17.46 -23.01
C PRO A 162 -12.22 17.62 -24.53
N LYS A 163 -12.96 16.74 -25.22
CA LYS A 163 -13.27 16.98 -26.64
C LYS A 163 -14.07 18.28 -26.76
N PRO A 164 -13.77 19.13 -27.76
CA PRO A 164 -14.51 20.37 -28.00
C PRO A 164 -15.98 20.12 -28.33
#